data_AF-A0A820DX27-F1
#
_entry.id   AF-A0A820DX27-F1
#
_cell.length_a   1.000
_cell.length_b   1.000
_cell.length_c   1.000
_cell.angle_alpha   90.00
_cell.angle_beta   90.00
_cell.angle_gamma   90.00
#
_symmetry.space_group_name_H-M   'P 1'
#
loop_
_entity.id
_entity.type
_entity.pdbx_description
1 polymer ?
#
loop_
_entity_poly.entity_id
_entity_poly.type
_entity_poly.pdbx_seq_one_letter_code
_entity_poly.pdbx_strand_id
1 'polypeptide(L)'
;MSTNEQQQNTEQLNMLKERFPHINENKLTRVLQRHDGDFDKVCARLNQREARCNKWESLETRFGPAITTLQQENPSIQSFKRFRLLKIMERFEGDLEKVNEFLQKS
;
A
#
# COMPACT_ATOMS: atom_id res chain seq x y z
N MET A 1 28.10 20.70 -7.91
CA MET A 1 27.37 19.54 -8.44
C MET A 1 28.00 19.21 -9.78
N SER A 2 28.63 18.05 -9.87
CA SER A 2 29.40 17.65 -11.06
C SER A 2 28.46 17.11 -12.13
N THR A 3 28.74 17.39 -13.40
CA THR A 3 28.00 16.90 -14.58
C THR A 3 27.76 15.39 -14.56
N ASN A 4 28.65 14.62 -13.95
CA ASN A 4 28.50 13.17 -13.73
C ASN A 4 27.31 12.78 -12.83
N GLU A 5 27.04 13.52 -11.75
CA GLU A 5 25.95 13.20 -10.81
C GLU A 5 24.57 13.48 -11.45
N GLN A 6 24.50 14.50 -12.32
CA GLN A 6 23.28 14.81 -13.06
C GLN A 6 23.00 13.77 -14.16
N GLN A 7 24.04 13.28 -14.85
CA GLN A 7 23.89 12.19 -15.82
C GLN A 7 23.46 10.88 -15.15
N GLN A 8 24.11 10.50 -14.04
CA GLN A 8 23.76 9.28 -13.29
C GLN A 8 22.32 9.30 -12.77
N ASN A 9 21.86 10.41 -12.21
CA ASN A 9 20.47 10.55 -11.74
C ASN A 9 19.45 10.47 -12.89
N THR A 10 19.82 10.95 -14.07
CA THR A 10 18.95 10.90 -15.26
C THR A 10 18.81 9.47 -15.77
N GLU A 11 19.90 8.70 -15.82
CA GLU A 11 19.88 7.28 -16.20
C GLU A 11 19.07 6.45 -15.21
N GLN A 12 19.28 6.64 -13.91
CA GLN A 12 18.51 5.96 -12.87
C GLN A 12 17.03 6.28 -12.94
N LEU A 13 16.67 7.54 -13.21
CA LEU A 13 15.27 7.93 -13.40
C LEU A 13 14.63 7.23 -14.62
N ASN A 14 15.36 7.08 -15.72
CA ASN A 14 14.87 6.36 -16.90
C ASN A 14 14.67 4.87 -16.61
N MET A 15 15.61 4.22 -15.92
CA MET A 15 15.46 2.83 -15.48
C MET A 15 14.24 2.65 -14.55
N LEU A 16 13.99 3.62 -13.66
CA LEU A 16 12.80 3.60 -12.81
C LEU A 16 11.50 3.75 -13.60
N LYS A 17 11.49 4.58 -14.66
CA LYS A 17 10.31 4.72 -15.54
C LYS A 17 10.00 3.42 -16.28
N GLU A 18 11.02 2.73 -16.78
CA GLU A 18 10.85 1.44 -17.44
C GLU A 18 10.33 0.37 -16.48
N ARG A 19 10.87 0.33 -15.26
CA ARG A 19 10.47 -0.67 -14.25
C ARG A 19 9.11 -0.38 -13.61
N PHE A 20 8.75 0.89 -13.46
CA PHE A 20 7.53 1.34 -12.80
C PHE A 20 6.72 2.29 -13.69
N PRO A 21 6.25 1.85 -14.88
CA PRO A 21 5.68 2.73 -15.90
C PRO A 21 4.35 3.38 -15.48
N HIS A 22 3.66 2.78 -14.52
CA HIS A 22 2.41 3.30 -13.96
C HIS A 22 2.64 4.35 -12.84
N ILE A 23 3.88 4.55 -12.40
CA ILE A 23 4.22 5.56 -11.38
C ILE A 23 4.60 6.85 -12.09
N ASN A 24 3.91 7.93 -11.73
CA ASN A 24 4.19 9.26 -12.27
C ASN A 24 5.67 9.68 -12.02
N GLU A 25 6.29 10.25 -13.04
CA GLU A 25 7.69 10.71 -13.02
C GLU A 25 8.03 11.61 -11.83
N ASN A 26 7.19 12.59 -11.49
CA ASN A 26 7.46 13.48 -10.34
C ASN A 26 7.56 12.70 -9.03
N LYS A 27 6.85 11.57 -8.91
CA LYS A 27 6.97 10.69 -7.74
C LYS A 27 8.28 9.92 -7.78
N LEU A 28 8.68 9.38 -8.94
CA LEU A 28 9.96 8.68 -9.11
C LEU A 28 11.14 9.60 -8.76
N THR A 29 11.15 10.82 -9.31
CA THR A 29 12.17 11.84 -9.01
C THR A 29 12.25 12.17 -7.53
N ARG A 30 11.10 12.39 -6.86
CA ARG A 30 11.08 12.67 -5.41
C ARG A 30 11.57 11.50 -4.57
N VAL A 31 11.23 10.27 -4.96
CA VAL A 31 11.68 9.08 -4.22
C VAL A 31 13.18 8.88 -4.44
N LEU A 32 13.69 9.07 -5.65
CA LEU A 32 15.12 9.02 -5.97
C LEU A 32 15.91 10.05 -5.15
N GLN A 33 15.43 11.31 -5.11
CA GLN A 33 16.04 12.37 -4.30
C GLN A 33 16.01 12.08 -2.79
N ARG A 34 14.90 11.54 -2.27
CA ARG A 34 14.77 11.18 -0.85
C ARG A 34 15.72 10.06 -0.41
N HIS A 35 16.18 9.26 -1.36
CA HIS A 35 17.11 8.15 -1.13
C HIS A 35 18.51 8.47 -1.67
N ASP A 36 18.86 9.74 -1.83
CA ASP A 36 20.21 10.19 -2.24
C ASP A 36 20.71 9.56 -3.55
N GLY A 37 19.81 9.25 -4.49
CA GLY A 37 20.17 8.58 -5.75
C GLY A 37 20.44 7.07 -5.60
N ASP A 38 20.13 6.47 -4.45
CA ASP A 38 20.29 5.02 -4.23
C ASP A 38 19.16 4.25 -4.93
N PHE A 39 19.45 3.79 -6.16
CA PHE A 39 18.50 3.09 -7.02
C PHE A 39 17.93 1.82 -6.38
N ASP A 40 18.73 1.06 -5.63
CA ASP A 40 18.30 -0.20 -5.03
C ASP A 40 17.32 0.05 -3.88
N LYS A 41 17.61 1.05 -3.02
CA LYS A 41 16.67 1.47 -1.97
C LYS A 41 15.36 2.00 -2.57
N VAL A 42 15.43 2.76 -3.66
CA VAL A 42 14.24 3.24 -4.37
C VAL A 42 13.41 2.09 -4.91
N CYS A 43 14.05 1.14 -5.61
CA CYS A 43 13.38 -0.04 -6.14
C CYS A 43 12.73 -0.87 -5.03
N ALA A 44 13.45 -1.14 -3.94
CA ALA A 44 12.91 -1.87 -2.79
C ALA A 44 11.70 -1.15 -2.19
N ARG A 45 11.74 0.18 -2.08
CA ARG A 45 10.64 0.99 -1.56
C ARG A 45 9.40 0.95 -2.46
N LEU A 46 9.60 1.04 -3.78
CA LEU A 46 8.51 1.00 -4.76
C LEU A 46 7.88 -0.40 -4.82
N ASN A 47 8.69 -1.46 -4.86
CA ASN A 47 8.21 -2.85 -4.79
C ASN A 47 7.41 -3.11 -3.50
N GLN A 48 7.90 -2.64 -2.35
CA GLN A 48 7.18 -2.78 -1.08
C GLN A 48 5.82 -2.06 -1.11
N ARG A 49 5.75 -0.91 -1.78
CA ARG A 49 4.51 -0.16 -1.94
C ARG A 49 3.52 -0.91 -2.83
N GLU A 50 3.97 -1.46 -3.96
CA GLU A 50 3.14 -2.28 -4.85
C GLU A 50 2.62 -3.53 -4.16
N ALA A 51 3.51 -4.30 -3.52
CA ALA A 51 3.12 -5.49 -2.77
C ALA A 51 2.05 -5.15 -1.72
N ARG A 52 2.19 -4.00 -1.06
CA ARG A 52 1.19 -3.49 -0.12
C ARG A 52 -0.13 -3.15 -0.82
N CYS A 53 -0.10 -2.43 -1.94
CA CYS A 53 -1.29 -2.11 -2.73
C CYS A 53 -2.02 -3.37 -3.20
N ASN A 54 -1.31 -4.32 -3.78
CA ASN A 54 -1.84 -5.60 -4.25
C ASN A 54 -2.44 -6.40 -3.10
N LYS A 55 -1.78 -6.39 -1.93
CA LYS A 55 -2.33 -7.00 -0.72
C LYS A 55 -3.64 -6.34 -0.30
N TRP A 56 -3.74 -5.01 -0.33
CA TRP A 56 -4.99 -4.31 0.01
C TRP A 56 -6.11 -4.64 -0.95
N GLU A 57 -5.82 -4.61 -2.26
CA GLU A 57 -6.78 -4.98 -3.29
C GLU A 57 -7.26 -6.42 -3.09
N SER A 58 -6.35 -7.36 -2.85
CA SER A 58 -6.70 -8.76 -2.56
C SER A 58 -7.59 -8.91 -1.32
N LEU A 59 -7.27 -8.20 -0.22
CA LEU A 59 -8.10 -8.22 0.98
C LEU A 59 -9.47 -7.59 0.73
N GLU A 60 -9.54 -6.49 -0.03
CA GLU A 60 -10.80 -5.82 -0.38
C GLU A 60 -11.67 -6.71 -1.26
N THR A 61 -11.09 -7.42 -2.24
CA THR A 61 -11.81 -8.42 -3.03
C THR A 61 -12.35 -9.56 -2.17
N ARG A 62 -11.54 -10.07 -1.23
CA ARG A 62 -11.93 -11.22 -0.38
C ARG A 62 -12.94 -10.87 0.69
N PHE A 63 -12.74 -9.76 1.39
CA PHE A 63 -13.49 -9.43 2.61
C PHE A 63 -14.34 -8.17 2.47
N GLY A 64 -14.17 -7.38 1.42
CA GLY A 64 -14.88 -6.12 1.23
C GLY A 64 -16.41 -6.26 1.32
N PRO A 65 -17.05 -7.20 0.61
CA PRO A 65 -18.49 -7.41 0.73
C PRO A 65 -18.92 -7.71 2.17
N ALA A 66 -18.21 -8.62 2.85
CA ALA A 66 -18.51 -9.00 4.23
C ALA A 66 -18.35 -7.83 5.22
N ILE A 67 -17.31 -6.99 5.04
CA ILE A 67 -17.13 -5.78 5.87
C ILE A 67 -18.27 -4.80 5.62
N THR A 68 -18.71 -4.63 4.38
CA THR A 68 -19.84 -3.73 4.05
C THR A 68 -21.11 -4.19 4.75
N THR A 69 -21.44 -5.49 4.68
CA THR A 69 -22.56 -6.08 5.42
C THR A 69 -22.41 -5.87 6.92
N LEU A 70 -21.24 -6.18 7.49
CA LEU A 70 -20.96 -6.00 8.92
C LEU A 70 -21.20 -4.55 9.38
N GLN A 71 -20.78 -3.57 8.57
CA GLN A 71 -20.99 -2.14 8.85
C GLN A 71 -22.45 -1.70 8.68
N GLN A 72 -23.23 -2.34 7.82
CA GLN A 72 -24.66 -2.07 7.67
C GLN A 72 -25.46 -2.63 8.86
N GLU A 73 -25.11 -3.85 9.30
CA GLU A 73 -25.78 -4.54 10.40
C GLU A 73 -25.38 -3.99 11.78
N ASN A 74 -24.18 -3.41 11.90
CA ASN A 74 -23.65 -2.89 13.16
C ASN A 74 -23.23 -1.42 13.01
N PRO A 75 -24.12 -0.46 13.34
CA PRO A 75 -23.83 0.97 13.24
C PRO A 75 -22.59 1.43 14.03
N SER A 76 -22.26 0.77 15.14
CA SER A 76 -21.04 1.05 15.91
C SER A 76 -19.76 0.79 15.12
N ILE A 77 -19.78 -0.17 14.19
CA ILE A 77 -18.64 -0.59 13.37
C ILE A 77 -18.45 0.34 12.14
N GLN A 78 -19.45 1.13 11.77
CA GLN A 78 -19.34 2.10 10.65
C GLN A 78 -18.21 3.11 10.85
N SER A 79 -17.95 3.50 12.10
CA SER A 79 -16.90 4.45 12.46
C SER A 79 -15.48 3.92 12.20
N PHE A 80 -15.31 2.60 12.07
CA PHE A 80 -14.00 1.99 11.86
C PHE A 80 -13.51 2.20 10.43
N LYS A 81 -12.25 2.63 10.33
CA LYS A 81 -11.57 2.78 9.03
C LYS A 81 -11.53 1.44 8.30
N ARG A 82 -11.90 1.43 7.02
CA ARG A 82 -11.90 0.27 6.12
C ARG A 82 -10.64 -0.58 6.22
N PHE A 83 -9.48 0.08 6.16
CA PHE A 83 -8.16 -0.54 6.29
C PHE A 83 -7.97 -1.34 7.60
N ARG A 84 -8.50 -0.84 8.72
CA ARG A 84 -8.42 -1.53 10.01
C ARG A 84 -9.28 -2.79 9.98
N LEU A 85 -10.48 -2.70 9.41
CA LEU A 85 -11.39 -3.85 9.28
C LEU A 85 -10.80 -4.94 8.39
N LEU A 86 -10.20 -4.59 7.25
CA LEU A 86 -9.51 -5.55 6.38
C LEU A 86 -8.40 -6.32 7.11
N LYS A 87 -7.62 -5.65 7.97
CA LYS A 87 -6.59 -6.32 8.78
C LYS A 87 -7.16 -7.26 9.83
N ILE A 88 -8.28 -6.88 10.44
CA ILE A 88 -8.93 -7.71 11.46
C ILE A 88 -9.56 -8.94 10.78
N MET A 89 -10.22 -8.74 9.63
CA MET A 89 -10.69 -9.83 8.78
C MET A 89 -9.55 -10.76 8.36
N GLU A 90 -8.42 -10.22 7.92
CA GLU A 90 -7.23 -11.03 7.61
C GLU A 90 -6.75 -11.84 8.82
N ARG A 91 -6.66 -11.22 10.00
CA ARG A 91 -6.19 -11.86 11.24
C ARG A 91 -7.04 -13.06 11.64
N PHE A 92 -8.34 -12.99 11.42
CA PHE A 92 -9.30 -14.04 11.76
C PHE A 92 -9.78 -14.81 10.52
N GLU A 93 -9.07 -14.69 9.40
CA GLU A 93 -9.38 -15.38 8.13
C GLU A 93 -10.81 -15.17 7.60
N GLY A 94 -11.46 -14.07 7.98
CA GLY A 94 -12.83 -13.75 7.61
C GLY A 94 -13.90 -14.32 8.56
N ASP A 95 -13.52 -14.92 9.68
CA ASP A 95 -14.45 -15.38 10.73
C ASP A 95 -15.16 -14.18 11.38
N LEU A 96 -16.41 -13.96 11.00
CA LEU A 96 -17.21 -12.80 11.41
C LEU A 96 -17.51 -12.79 12.91
N GLU A 97 -17.65 -13.95 13.55
CA GLU A 97 -17.91 -14.03 14.99
C GLU A 97 -16.69 -13.52 15.76
N LYS A 98 -15.51 -14.04 15.45
CA LYS A 98 -14.25 -13.59 16.08
C LYS A 98 -13.94 -12.13 15.78
N VAL A 99 -14.24 -11.66 14.57
CA VAL A 99 -14.08 -10.25 14.19
C VAL A 99 -14.99 -9.36 15.03
N ASN A 100 -16.27 -9.72 15.18
CA ASN A 100 -17.22 -8.96 15.97
C ASN A 100 -16.83 -8.94 17.46
N GLU A 101 -16.48 -10.10 18.04
CA GLU A 101 -15.98 -10.18 19.41
C GLU A 101 -14.74 -9.30 19.65
N PHE A 102 -13.80 -9.29 18.69
CA PHE A 102 -12.60 -8.48 18.79
C PHE A 102 -12.91 -6.98 18.73
N LEU A 103 -13.85 -6.58 17.88
CA LEU A 103 -14.27 -5.19 17.73
C LEU A 103 -15.06 -4.67 18.93
N GLN A 104 -15.86 -5.52 19.58
CA GLN A 104 -16.63 -5.14 20.78
C GLN A 104 -15.76 -5.00 22.04
N LYS A 105 -14.58 -5.62 22.08
CA LYS A 105 -13.60 -5.52 23.18
C LYS A 105 -12.62 -4.36 23.02
N SER A 106 -12.64 -3.66 21.88
CA SER A 106 -11.69 -2.59 21.49
C SER A 106 -12.29 -1.20 21.65
#